data_AF-A0A5B0FR00-F1
#
_entry.id   AF-A0A5B0FR00-F1
#
_cell.length_a   1.000
_cell.length_b   1.000
_cell.length_c   1.000
_cell.angle_alpha   90.00
_cell.angle_beta   90.00
_cell.angle_gamma   90.00
#
_symmetry.space_group_name_H-M   'P 1'
#
loop_
_entity.id
_entity.type
_entity.pdbx_description
1 polymer ?
#
loop_
_entity_poly.entity_id
_entity_poly.type
_entity_poly.pdbx_seq_one_letter_code
_entity_poly.pdbx_strand_id
1 'polypeptide(L)'
;MFLKSIFSLPLVLLVSLLHAGCCIFPLVAVAAGAAGNFNAFVQHKPLFLSLQLATLVYVGLRLTLHYIGKSSFHNRVEKFSYQAGFLIGIAGLWIGYTEPFKTETQVIAQDQFRFLQAHRKLELAIDGQYDAEKLKKDLTLMEGIRPGRIQIRDSVVSVIFRKEKISQSEIIRTLRSKGYQIAAIE
;
A
#
# COMPACT_ATOMS: atom_id res chain seq x y z
N MET A 1 19.78 46.52 24.70
CA MET A 1 20.02 45.81 23.42
C MET A 1 20.44 44.34 23.58
N PHE A 2 21.05 43.91 24.71
CA PHE A 2 21.55 42.54 24.89
C PHE A 2 20.46 41.46 25.15
N LEU A 3 19.30 41.81 25.71
CA LEU A 3 18.22 40.85 26.00
C LEU A 3 17.51 40.29 24.75
N LYS A 4 17.48 41.02 23.63
CA LYS A 4 16.91 40.51 22.37
C LYS A 4 17.81 39.44 21.71
N SER A 5 19.11 39.46 21.99
CA SER A 5 20.10 38.54 21.41
C SER A 5 20.13 37.18 22.11
N ILE A 6 19.93 37.17 23.44
CA ILE A 6 19.97 35.94 24.25
C ILE A 6 18.74 35.06 24.00
N PHE A 7 17.58 35.64 23.69
CA PHE A 7 16.39 34.89 23.30
C PHE A 7 16.35 34.52 21.81
N SER A 8 17.02 35.27 20.93
CA SER A 8 17.06 34.93 19.51
C SER A 8 17.99 33.76 19.20
N LEU A 9 19.11 33.61 19.92
CA LEU A 9 20.06 32.52 19.69
C LEU A 9 19.47 31.11 19.92
N PRO A 10 18.85 30.79 21.06
CA PRO A 10 18.24 29.47 21.29
C PRO A 10 17.05 29.24 20.37
N LEU A 11 16.29 30.30 20.03
CA LEU A 11 15.18 30.18 19.08
C LEU A 11 15.68 29.88 17.65
N VAL A 12 16.73 30.57 17.19
CA VAL A 12 17.36 30.31 15.89
C VAL A 12 17.99 28.93 15.88
N LEU A 13 18.67 28.52 16.95
CA LEU A 13 19.28 27.20 17.06
C LEU A 13 18.23 26.09 17.07
N LEU A 14 17.10 26.30 17.77
CA LEU A 14 15.97 25.38 17.80
C LEU A 14 15.27 25.31 16.44
N VAL A 15 15.08 26.45 15.74
CA VAL A 15 14.56 26.48 14.37
C VAL A 15 15.52 25.81 13.38
N SER A 16 16.84 25.98 13.53
CA SER A 16 17.86 25.33 12.72
C SER A 16 17.93 23.82 12.98
N LEU A 17 17.81 23.38 14.24
CA LEU A 17 17.69 21.96 14.59
C LEU A 17 16.37 21.36 14.10
N LEU A 18 15.28 22.11 14.14
CA LEU A 18 13.99 21.69 13.60
C LEU A 18 14.04 21.59 12.07
N HIS A 19 14.75 22.49 11.38
CA HIS A 19 14.99 22.42 9.94
C HIS A 19 15.91 21.25 9.57
N ALA A 20 17.01 21.04 10.30
CA ALA A 20 17.90 19.90 10.12
C ALA A 20 17.15 18.59 10.37
N GLY A 21 16.34 18.54 11.43
CA GLY A 21 15.38 17.49 11.71
C GLY A 21 14.44 17.27 10.54
N CYS A 22 13.69 18.27 10.10
CA CYS A 22 12.73 18.15 8.98
C CYS A 22 13.37 17.80 7.62
N CYS A 23 14.67 18.05 7.41
CA CYS A 23 15.38 17.69 6.17
C CYS A 23 16.04 16.29 6.25
N ILE A 24 16.52 15.88 7.43
CA ILE A 24 17.14 14.58 7.66
C ILE A 24 16.09 13.52 7.97
N PHE A 25 14.98 13.89 8.61
CA PHE A 25 13.93 12.98 9.04
C PHE A 25 13.18 12.31 7.88
N PRO A 26 12.94 12.94 6.71
CA PRO A 26 12.45 12.23 5.53
C PRO A 26 13.44 11.17 5.03
N LEU A 27 14.75 11.45 5.07
CA LEU A 27 15.79 10.47 4.72
C LEU A 27 15.84 9.32 5.73
N VAL A 28 15.71 9.62 7.03
CA VAL A 28 15.64 8.62 8.10
C VAL A 28 14.32 7.84 8.03
N ALA A 29 13.21 8.47 7.66
CA ALA A 29 11.91 7.81 7.50
C ALA A 29 11.86 6.94 6.24
N VAL A 30 12.55 7.31 5.16
CA VAL A 30 12.75 6.46 3.98
C VAL A 30 13.67 5.28 4.31
N ALA A 31 14.77 5.51 5.03
CA ALA A 31 15.66 4.45 5.50
C ALA A 31 14.97 3.50 6.51
N ALA A 32 14.14 4.06 7.41
CA ALA A 32 13.36 3.31 8.39
C ALA A 32 12.13 2.63 7.75
N GLY A 33 11.57 3.18 6.67
CA GLY A 33 10.53 2.54 5.87
C GLY A 33 11.04 1.32 5.11
N ALA A 34 12.32 1.31 4.73
CA ALA A 34 13.01 0.14 4.20
C ALA A 34 13.35 -0.90 5.30
N ALA A 35 13.53 -0.45 6.54
CA ALA A 35 13.72 -1.33 7.70
C ALA A 35 12.37 -1.62 8.37
N GLY A 36 11.68 -2.69 7.92
CA GLY A 36 10.28 -3.05 8.23
C GLY A 36 9.81 -3.18 9.70
N ASN A 37 10.52 -2.64 10.70
CA ASN A 37 10.20 -2.74 12.13
C ASN A 37 9.85 -1.40 12.81
N PHE A 38 9.80 -0.25 12.13
CA PHE A 38 9.46 1.04 12.76
C PHE A 38 7.95 1.35 12.81
N ASN A 39 7.18 0.46 13.44
CA ASN A 39 5.71 0.58 13.55
C ASN A 39 5.24 1.81 14.36
N ALA A 40 6.10 2.35 15.26
CA ALA A 40 5.76 3.49 16.12
C ALA A 40 5.60 4.82 15.35
N PHE A 41 6.34 5.02 14.25
CA PHE A 41 6.28 6.26 13.47
C PHE A 41 5.13 6.27 12.44
N VAL A 42 4.59 5.10 12.10
CA VAL A 42 3.48 4.96 11.14
C VAL A 42 2.22 5.66 11.64
N GLN A 43 1.92 5.56 12.94
CA GLN A 43 0.75 6.20 13.56
C GLN A 43 0.83 7.74 13.53
N HIS A 44 2.05 8.28 13.51
CA HIS A 44 2.32 9.71 13.53
C HIS A 44 2.59 10.28 12.12
N LYS A 45 2.51 9.44 11.07
CA LYS A 45 2.63 9.85 9.67
C LYS A 45 1.81 11.10 9.29
N PRO A 46 0.52 11.26 9.69
CA PRO A 46 -0.24 12.46 9.32
C PRO A 46 0.32 13.74 9.97
N LEU A 47 0.84 13.66 11.19
CA LEU A 47 1.50 14.79 11.86
C LEU A 47 2.77 15.20 11.11
N PHE A 48 3.62 14.23 10.76
CA PHE A 48 4.85 14.51 10.01
C PHE A 48 4.59 15.06 8.62
N LEU A 49 3.58 14.53 7.91
CA LEU A 49 3.19 15.03 6.61
C LEU A 49 2.64 16.46 6.68
N SER A 50 1.84 16.77 7.71
CA SER A 50 1.34 18.12 7.95
C SER A 50 2.47 19.11 8.25
N LEU A 51 3.45 18.70 9.06
CA LEU A 51 4.62 19.51 9.37
C LEU A 51 5.50 19.74 8.13
N GLN A 52 5.70 18.70 7.31
CA GLN A 52 6.44 18.80 6.05
C GLN A 52 5.73 19.74 5.06
N LEU A 53 4.40 19.66 4.96
CA LEU A 53 3.61 20.54 4.10
C LEU A 53 3.70 22.01 4.57
N ALA A 54 3.54 22.26 5.88
CA ALA A 54 3.66 23.60 6.45
C ALA A 54 5.06 24.20 6.20
N THR A 55 6.10 23.39 6.34
CA THR A 55 7.49 23.79 6.07
C THR A 55 7.70 24.11 4.59
N LEU A 56 7.18 23.28 3.69
CA LEU A 56 7.25 23.53 2.25
C LEU A 56 6.51 24.81 1.85
N VAL A 57 5.34 25.07 2.43
CA VAL A 57 4.59 26.32 2.21
C VAL A 57 5.42 27.51 2.70
N TYR A 58 6.01 27.41 3.91
CA TYR A 58 6.85 28.48 4.45
C TYR A 58 8.09 28.77 3.59
N VAL A 59 8.84 27.73 3.23
CA VAL A 59 10.03 27.85 2.38
C VAL A 59 9.66 28.38 1.00
N GLY A 60 8.57 27.87 0.42
CA GLY A 60 8.01 28.34 -0.85
C GLY A 60 7.65 29.83 -0.79
N LEU A 61 6.93 30.26 0.24
CA LEU A 61 6.59 31.68 0.45
C LEU A 61 7.83 32.56 0.58
N ARG A 62 8.85 32.14 1.35
CA ARG A 62 10.12 32.88 1.48
C ARG A 62 10.84 33.00 0.15
N LEU A 63 10.91 31.93 -0.64
CA LEU A 63 11.50 31.94 -1.98
C LEU A 63 10.70 32.85 -2.92
N THR A 64 9.36 32.75 -2.94
CA THR A 64 8.49 33.59 -3.77
C THR A 64 8.63 35.07 -3.42
N LEU A 65 8.61 35.43 -2.12
CA LEU A 65 8.84 36.80 -1.68
C LEU A 65 10.22 37.32 -2.08
N HIS A 66 11.24 36.46 -2.12
CA HIS A 66 12.55 36.82 -2.63
C HIS A 66 12.54 37.11 -4.13
N TYR A 67 11.91 36.27 -4.94
CA TYR A 67 11.83 36.48 -6.40
C TYR A 67 10.96 37.67 -6.81
N ILE A 68 9.96 38.05 -5.98
CA ILE A 68 9.13 39.24 -6.19
C ILE A 68 9.78 40.51 -5.58
N GLY A 69 10.99 40.39 -5.01
CA GLY A 69 11.74 41.53 -4.47
C GLY A 69 11.24 42.07 -3.12
N LYS A 70 10.32 41.34 -2.45
CA LYS A 70 9.76 41.72 -1.14
C LYS A 70 10.59 41.21 0.05
N SER A 71 11.60 40.36 -0.18
CA SER A 71 12.47 39.79 0.85
C SER A 71 13.87 39.53 0.30
N SER A 72 14.91 39.73 1.12
CA SER A 72 16.29 39.38 0.77
C SER A 72 16.77 38.17 1.59
N PHE A 73 17.69 37.41 0.99
CA PHE A 73 18.53 36.45 1.71
C PHE A 73 19.86 37.14 2.03
N HIS A 74 20.47 36.80 3.17
CA HIS A 74 21.69 37.47 3.65
C HIS A 74 22.93 37.02 2.85
N ASN A 75 22.96 35.77 2.39
CA ASN A 75 24.07 35.24 1.62
C ASN A 75 23.58 34.25 0.53
N ARG A 76 24.45 33.97 -0.46
CA ARG A 76 24.14 33.03 -1.55
C ARG A 76 23.93 31.60 -1.05
N VAL A 77 24.60 31.23 0.05
CA VAL A 77 24.49 29.91 0.66
C VAL A 77 23.11 29.69 1.26
N GLU A 78 22.57 30.68 2.00
CA GLU A 78 21.21 30.65 2.56
C GLU A 78 20.18 30.46 1.45
N LYS A 79 20.29 31.25 0.36
CA LYS A 79 19.40 31.07 -0.81
C LYS A 79 19.47 29.66 -1.37
N PHE A 80 20.68 29.11 -1.56
CA PHE A 80 20.86 27.77 -2.09
C PHE A 80 20.29 26.70 -1.16
N SER A 81 20.49 26.83 0.16
CA SER A 81 19.92 25.91 1.15
C SER A 81 18.39 25.90 1.13
N TYR A 82 17.74 27.06 0.98
CA TYR A 82 16.28 27.12 0.84
C TYR A 82 15.80 26.47 -0.47
N GLN A 83 16.50 26.70 -1.59
CA GLN A 83 16.18 26.07 -2.87
C GLN A 83 16.36 24.54 -2.84
N ALA A 84 17.48 24.06 -2.32
CA ALA A 84 17.79 22.65 -2.20
C ALA A 84 16.78 21.96 -1.25
N GLY A 85 16.49 22.56 -0.10
CA GLY A 85 15.49 22.05 0.83
C GLY A 85 14.09 21.98 0.22
N PHE A 86 13.70 22.99 -0.57
CA PHE A 86 12.43 22.99 -1.29
C PHE A 86 12.33 21.86 -2.32
N LEU A 87 13.39 21.67 -3.13
CA LEU A 87 13.44 20.59 -4.12
C LEU A 87 13.41 19.20 -3.47
N ILE A 88 14.19 19.00 -2.41
CA ILE A 88 14.19 17.74 -1.65
C ILE A 88 12.82 17.47 -1.04
N GLY A 89 12.18 18.49 -0.45
CA GLY A 89 10.86 18.37 0.14
C GLY A 89 9.77 18.02 -0.89
N ILE A 90 9.81 18.63 -2.08
CA ILE A 90 8.92 18.29 -3.19
C ILE A 90 9.17 16.86 -3.68
N ALA A 91 10.43 16.47 -3.89
CA ALA A 91 10.77 15.12 -4.32
C ALA A 91 10.30 14.07 -3.29
N GLY A 92 10.47 14.33 -2.00
CA GLY A 92 9.98 13.46 -0.93
C GLY A 92 8.45 13.33 -0.90
N LEU A 93 7.72 14.43 -1.10
CA LEU A 93 6.26 14.38 -1.23
C LEU A 93 5.83 13.62 -2.49
N TRP A 94 6.50 13.86 -3.61
CA TRP A 94 6.20 13.20 -4.88
C TRP A 94 6.38 11.69 -4.75
N ILE A 95 7.54 11.23 -4.25
CA ILE A 95 7.83 9.81 -4.01
C ILE A 95 6.79 9.22 -3.04
N GLY A 96 6.50 9.91 -1.94
CA GLY A 96 5.51 9.43 -0.97
C GLY A 96 4.07 9.35 -1.50
N TYR A 97 3.74 10.15 -2.53
CA TYR A 97 2.44 10.13 -3.20
C TYR A 97 2.37 9.07 -4.32
N THR A 98 3.40 8.97 -5.16
CA THR A 98 3.42 8.05 -6.31
C THR A 98 3.74 6.61 -5.91
N GLU A 99 4.60 6.43 -4.91
CA GLU A 99 4.96 5.13 -4.35
C GLU A 99 4.55 5.12 -2.87
N PRO A 100 3.27 4.86 -2.56
CA PRO A 100 2.91 4.58 -1.19
C PRO A 100 3.73 3.37 -0.75
N PHE A 101 4.63 3.55 0.21
CA PHE A 101 5.33 2.46 0.89
C PHE A 101 4.27 1.53 1.49
N LYS A 102 3.89 0.50 0.72
CA LYS A 102 2.95 -0.52 1.16
C LYS A 102 3.73 -1.41 2.11
N THR A 103 3.22 -1.51 3.33
CA THR A 103 3.70 -2.53 4.26
C THR A 103 3.50 -3.91 3.65
N GLU A 104 4.34 -4.88 4.01
CA GLU A 104 4.21 -6.26 3.55
C GLU A 104 2.79 -6.80 3.77
N THR A 105 2.17 -6.46 4.91
CA THR A 105 0.79 -6.82 5.24
C THR A 105 -0.24 -6.20 4.28
N GLN A 106 -0.04 -4.95 3.83
CA GLN A 106 -0.91 -4.31 2.84
C GLN A 106 -0.76 -4.93 1.45
N VAL A 107 0.44 -5.38 1.07
CA VAL A 107 0.68 -6.10 -0.20
C VAL A 107 -0.03 -7.45 -0.15
N ILE A 108 0.14 -8.20 0.93
CA ILE A 108 -0.54 -9.49 1.15
C ILE A 108 -2.06 -9.31 1.14
N ALA A 109 -2.59 -8.30 1.83
CA ALA A 109 -4.02 -8.01 1.84
C ALA A 109 -4.53 -7.65 0.44
N GLN A 110 -3.80 -6.84 -0.32
CA GLN A 110 -4.17 -6.49 -1.70
C GLN A 110 -4.21 -7.72 -2.61
N ASP A 111 -3.25 -8.64 -2.45
CA ASP A 111 -3.23 -9.89 -3.21
C ASP A 111 -4.37 -10.83 -2.79
N GLN A 112 -4.71 -10.89 -1.51
CA GLN A 112 -5.90 -11.60 -1.02
C GLN A 112 -7.18 -11.00 -1.58
N PHE A 113 -7.33 -9.67 -1.60
CA PHE A 113 -8.48 -9.01 -2.22
C PHE A 113 -8.56 -9.27 -3.72
N ARG A 114 -7.44 -9.19 -4.44
CA ARG A 114 -7.41 -9.50 -5.88
C ARG A 114 -7.78 -10.95 -6.13
N PHE A 115 -7.30 -11.87 -5.28
CA PHE A 115 -7.68 -13.27 -5.32
C PHE A 115 -9.18 -13.46 -5.12
N LEU A 116 -9.76 -12.85 -4.06
CA LEU A 116 -11.19 -12.91 -3.77
C LEU A 116 -12.05 -12.25 -4.86
N GLN A 117 -11.56 -11.20 -5.51
CA GLN A 117 -12.28 -10.57 -6.62
C GLN A 117 -12.37 -11.49 -7.84
N ALA A 118 -11.27 -12.16 -8.20
CA ALA A 118 -11.19 -12.99 -9.40
C ALA A 118 -11.68 -14.43 -9.18
N HIS A 119 -11.63 -14.93 -7.95
CA HIS A 119 -11.93 -16.33 -7.62
C HIS A 119 -13.13 -16.45 -6.69
N ARG A 120 -13.89 -17.51 -6.90
CA ARG A 120 -14.98 -17.92 -6.03
C ARG A 120 -14.73 -19.35 -5.59
N LYS A 121 -15.17 -19.66 -4.37
CA LYS A 121 -15.23 -21.00 -3.84
C LYS A 121 -16.64 -21.54 -4.10
N LEU A 122 -16.73 -22.79 -4.51
CA LEU A 122 -17.98 -23.53 -4.67
C LEU A 122 -17.85 -24.82 -3.88
N GLU A 123 -18.81 -25.07 -3.00
CA GLU A 123 -18.95 -26.35 -2.30
C GLU A 123 -20.14 -27.11 -2.89
N LEU A 124 -19.91 -28.38 -3.20
CA LEU A 124 -20.91 -29.27 -3.81
C LEU A 124 -21.08 -30.48 -2.92
N ALA A 125 -22.33 -30.81 -2.57
CA ALA A 125 -22.70 -32.11 -2.05
C ALA A 125 -22.71 -33.08 -3.22
N ILE A 126 -22.04 -34.22 -3.06
CA ILE A 126 -22.16 -35.39 -3.92
C ILE A 126 -22.95 -36.46 -3.18
N ASP A 127 -23.97 -36.98 -3.86
CA ASP A 127 -24.72 -38.15 -3.41
C ASP A 127 -24.36 -39.39 -4.25
N GLY A 128 -24.48 -40.57 -3.63
CA GLY A 128 -24.21 -41.86 -4.25
C GLY A 128 -22.74 -42.30 -4.30
N GLN A 129 -22.49 -43.39 -5.04
CA GLN A 129 -21.13 -43.90 -5.26
C GLN A 129 -20.47 -43.14 -6.41
N TYR A 130 -19.25 -42.66 -6.17
CA TYR A 130 -18.47 -41.94 -7.18
C TYR A 130 -16.99 -42.24 -7.05
N ASP A 131 -16.26 -42.08 -8.15
CA ASP A 131 -14.81 -42.19 -8.20
C ASP A 131 -14.19 -40.79 -8.00
N ALA A 132 -13.53 -40.61 -6.87
CA ALA A 132 -12.91 -39.34 -6.49
C ALA A 132 -11.80 -38.90 -7.46
N GLU A 133 -11.02 -39.83 -8.00
CA GLU A 133 -9.94 -39.51 -8.94
C GLU A 133 -10.50 -39.13 -10.31
N LYS A 134 -11.53 -39.85 -10.77
CA LYS A 134 -12.24 -39.50 -12.01
C LYS A 134 -12.89 -38.12 -11.91
N LEU A 135 -13.57 -37.84 -10.79
CA LEU A 135 -14.19 -36.54 -10.53
C LEU A 135 -13.16 -35.40 -10.51
N LYS A 136 -12.03 -35.61 -9.82
CA LYS A 136 -10.92 -34.64 -9.78
C LYS A 136 -10.37 -34.36 -11.16
N LYS A 137 -10.22 -35.39 -12.00
CA LYS A 137 -9.80 -35.25 -13.40
C LYS A 137 -10.82 -34.45 -14.21
N ASP A 138 -12.10 -34.78 -14.09
CA ASP A 138 -13.18 -34.06 -14.77
C ASP A 138 -13.24 -32.58 -14.39
N LEU A 139 -13.07 -32.26 -13.10
CA LEU A 139 -12.98 -30.88 -12.61
C LEU A 139 -11.73 -30.16 -13.12
N THR A 140 -10.59 -30.85 -13.17
CA THR A 140 -9.32 -30.28 -13.66
C THR A 140 -9.38 -29.94 -15.15
N LEU A 141 -10.20 -30.66 -15.93
CA LEU A 141 -10.40 -30.40 -17.36
C LEU A 141 -11.28 -29.18 -17.64
N MET A 142 -12.02 -28.65 -16.65
CA MET A 142 -12.88 -27.48 -16.87
C MET A 142 -12.04 -26.20 -16.87
N GLU A 143 -12.14 -25.43 -17.95
CA GLU A 143 -11.40 -24.19 -18.08
C GLU A 143 -11.83 -23.16 -17.03
N GLY A 144 -10.91 -22.74 -16.16
CA GLY A 144 -11.18 -21.78 -15.09
C GLY A 144 -11.21 -22.39 -13.69
N ILE A 145 -11.25 -23.73 -13.56
CA ILE A 145 -11.04 -24.41 -12.28
C ILE A 145 -9.54 -24.43 -11.95
N ARG A 146 -9.17 -24.20 -10.69
CA ARG A 146 -7.78 -24.29 -10.22
C ARG A 146 -7.47 -25.71 -9.72
N PRO A 147 -6.63 -26.51 -10.40
CA PRO A 147 -6.43 -27.93 -10.08
C PRO A 147 -5.89 -28.17 -8.67
N GLY A 148 -4.92 -27.35 -8.22
CA GLY A 148 -4.34 -27.44 -6.87
C GLY A 148 -5.25 -26.94 -5.74
N ARG A 149 -6.48 -26.55 -6.04
CA ARG A 149 -7.48 -26.06 -5.06
C ARG A 149 -8.80 -26.84 -5.14
N ILE A 150 -8.76 -28.05 -5.70
CA ILE A 150 -9.86 -29.03 -5.63
C ILE A 150 -9.64 -29.85 -4.35
N GLN A 151 -10.64 -29.88 -3.47
CA GLN A 151 -10.66 -30.72 -2.28
C GLN A 151 -11.91 -31.60 -2.33
N ILE A 152 -11.72 -32.91 -2.22
CA ILE A 152 -12.82 -33.89 -2.19
C ILE A 152 -12.72 -34.56 -0.81
N ARG A 153 -13.77 -34.45 -0.01
CA ARG A 153 -13.88 -35.05 1.33
C ARG A 153 -15.22 -35.74 1.43
N ASP A 154 -15.23 -37.07 1.46
CA ASP A 154 -16.42 -37.91 1.63
C ASP A 154 -17.57 -37.58 0.67
N SER A 155 -18.52 -36.73 1.05
CA SER A 155 -19.65 -36.30 0.23
C SER A 155 -19.58 -34.83 -0.19
N VAL A 156 -18.48 -34.13 0.08
CA VAL A 156 -18.33 -32.70 -0.20
C VAL A 156 -17.13 -32.43 -1.09
N VAL A 157 -17.36 -31.63 -2.13
CA VAL A 157 -16.35 -31.19 -3.08
C VAL A 157 -16.23 -29.67 -3.01
N SER A 158 -15.07 -29.18 -2.59
CA SER A 158 -14.74 -27.76 -2.60
C SER A 158 -13.83 -27.45 -3.79
N VAL A 159 -14.25 -26.51 -4.63
CA VAL A 159 -13.50 -26.07 -5.80
C VAL A 159 -13.35 -24.56 -5.80
N ILE A 160 -12.14 -24.08 -6.15
CA ILE A 160 -11.91 -22.68 -6.46
C ILE A 160 -11.88 -22.49 -7.97
N PHE A 161 -12.72 -21.59 -8.48
CA PHE A 161 -12.84 -21.30 -9.90
C PHE A 161 -12.74 -19.79 -10.17
N ARG A 162 -12.35 -19.44 -11.40
CA ARG A 162 -12.29 -18.06 -11.90
C ARG A 162 -13.66 -17.65 -12.44
N LYS A 163 -14.30 -16.68 -11.80
CA LYS A 163 -15.66 -16.23 -12.16
C LYS A 163 -15.78 -15.66 -13.59
N GLU A 164 -14.67 -15.20 -14.16
CA GLU A 164 -14.59 -14.67 -15.53
C GLU A 164 -14.55 -15.77 -16.60
N LYS A 165 -14.16 -17.00 -16.22
CA LYS A 165 -14.02 -18.12 -17.17
C LYS A 165 -15.16 -19.12 -17.11
N ILE A 166 -15.68 -19.38 -15.92
CA ILE A 166 -16.72 -20.40 -15.71
C ILE A 166 -17.63 -19.97 -14.57
N SER A 167 -18.93 -20.26 -14.71
CA SER A 167 -19.95 -19.97 -13.70
C SER A 167 -20.25 -21.20 -12.82
N GLN A 168 -20.78 -20.98 -11.60
CA GLN A 168 -21.20 -22.09 -10.72
C GLN A 168 -22.23 -22.99 -11.40
N SER A 169 -23.22 -22.38 -12.07
CA SER A 169 -24.24 -23.09 -12.85
C SER A 169 -23.66 -23.96 -13.94
N GLU A 170 -22.58 -23.51 -14.60
CA GLU A 170 -21.93 -24.24 -15.67
C GLU A 170 -21.10 -25.42 -15.13
N ILE A 171 -20.42 -25.26 -13.99
CA ILE A 171 -19.74 -26.36 -13.29
C ILE A 171 -20.76 -27.44 -12.92
N ILE A 172 -21.88 -27.03 -12.31
CA ILE A 172 -22.93 -27.96 -11.87
C ILE A 172 -23.55 -28.67 -13.08
N ARG A 173 -23.88 -27.92 -14.14
CA ARG A 173 -24.45 -28.49 -15.37
C ARG A 173 -23.51 -29.52 -16.00
N THR A 174 -22.21 -29.20 -16.08
CA THR A 174 -21.20 -30.08 -16.70
C THR A 174 -21.01 -31.37 -15.90
N LEU A 175 -20.95 -31.28 -14.57
CA LEU A 175 -20.86 -32.45 -13.71
C LEU A 175 -22.14 -33.31 -13.78
N ARG A 176 -23.33 -32.70 -13.80
CA ARG A 176 -24.59 -33.43 -14.00
C ARG A 176 -24.65 -34.14 -15.35
N SER A 177 -24.18 -33.51 -16.43
CA SER A 177 -24.12 -34.16 -17.75
C SER A 177 -23.15 -35.36 -17.81
N LYS A 178 -22.19 -35.43 -16.88
CA LYS A 178 -21.26 -36.56 -16.73
C LYS A 178 -21.80 -37.66 -15.81
N GLY A 179 -23.01 -37.50 -15.26
CA GLY A 179 -23.69 -38.48 -14.42
C GLY A 179 -23.48 -38.29 -12.91
N TYR A 180 -22.84 -37.21 -12.48
CA TYR A 180 -22.68 -36.94 -11.04
C TYR A 180 -23.97 -36.34 -10.44
N GLN A 181 -24.41 -36.89 -9.32
CA GLN A 181 -25.52 -36.35 -8.54
C GLN A 181 -24.99 -35.30 -7.57
N ILE A 182 -25.12 -34.03 -7.96
CA ILE A 182 -24.58 -32.91 -7.20
C ILE A 182 -25.60 -31.81 -6.91
N ALA A 183 -25.49 -31.26 -5.71
CA ALA A 183 -26.19 -30.06 -5.27
C ALA A 183 -25.19 -29.04 -4.72
N ALA A 184 -25.42 -27.75 -4.95
CA ALA A 184 -24.62 -26.71 -4.31
C ALA A 184 -24.97 -26.65 -2.82
N ILE A 185 -23.95 -26.57 -1.98
CA ILE A 185 -24.08 -26.25 -0.56
C ILE A 185 -23.62 -24.79 -0.46
N GLU A 186 -24.53 -23.90 -0.04
CA GLU A 186 -24.22 -22.48 0.13
C GLU A 186 -23.21 -22.23 1.26
#